data_AF-A0A7C9RJP6-F1
#
_entry.id   AF-A0A7C9RJP6-F1
#
_cell.length_a   1.000
_cell.length_b   1.000
_cell.length_c   1.000
_cell.angle_alpha   90.00
_cell.angle_beta   90.00
_cell.angle_gamma   90.00
#
_symmetry.space_group_name_H-M   'P 1'
#
loop_
_entity.id
_entity.type
_entity.pdbx_description
1 polymer ?
#
loop_
_entity_poly.entity_id
_entity_poly.type
_entity_poly.pdbx_seq_one_letter_code
_entity_poly.pdbx_strand_id
1 'polypeptide(L)'
;MAGSFGKLGWYVNRLRAMSIPELGHRLREAGKRRLSATRSYDYSAFAIESADLPFLSIDIDRLQSIDIDTRALWQSVAPTAIAPGIYRALGHDFLLSKEMDWHLDPVSGLRWPDNAYCFDIEYRHDRLRGDVKLVWELNRLQFVPVIAALSRLENDDELAQSALDLIESWIDANPPFKGVNWISGIELALRVISILLAIGLVGRERVGARLSRKIAACLAAHAYWLKRFPSRYSSANNHLIAEEAALFVLGTLWQGSAIDVSAARAILIAEAFRQIYDDGVGAEQSPTYTAFTCEWYLLAFSVAEAAGVPFPDDAVARVAAAGEHLRWLLDGAGNHPRIGDDDEGRVIASGAGHEPLYVGSVVNGIAALTGRQDLAADYGAPQLRNLLVGWPDATSVSGAGTRIFERGGYTVSR
;
A
#
# COMPACT_ATOMS: atom_id res chain seq x y z
N MET A 1 -37.95 6.25 16.87
CA MET A 1 -37.91 4.81 17.21
C MET A 1 -37.47 3.87 16.08
N ALA A 2 -37.17 4.36 14.87
CA ALA A 2 -36.72 3.53 13.74
C ALA A 2 -35.21 3.10 13.78
N GLY A 3 -34.41 3.63 14.70
CA GLY A 3 -32.94 3.42 14.72
C GLY A 3 -32.44 2.20 15.51
N SER A 4 -33.21 1.66 16.47
CA SER A 4 -32.75 0.56 17.34
C SER A 4 -33.08 -0.82 16.74
N PHE A 5 -34.29 -1.01 16.23
CA PHE A 5 -34.72 -2.27 15.61
C PHE A 5 -33.96 -2.58 14.31
N GLY A 6 -33.64 -1.56 13.50
CA GLY A 6 -32.80 -1.72 12.31
C GLY A 6 -31.37 -2.14 12.64
N LYS A 7 -30.78 -1.58 13.72
CA LYS A 7 -29.46 -2.00 14.21
C LYS A 7 -29.48 -3.45 14.70
N LEU A 8 -30.49 -3.84 15.48
CA LEU A 8 -30.61 -5.21 15.98
C LEU A 8 -30.77 -6.23 14.84
N GLY A 9 -31.61 -5.91 13.84
CA GLY A 9 -31.78 -6.75 12.65
C GLY A 9 -30.49 -6.90 11.83
N TRP A 10 -29.73 -5.81 11.67
CA TRP A 10 -28.41 -5.86 11.03
C TRP A 10 -27.43 -6.76 11.79
N TYR A 11 -27.35 -6.65 13.12
CA TYR A 11 -26.48 -7.51 13.93
C TYR A 11 -26.88 -8.98 13.84
N VAL A 12 -28.18 -9.31 13.89
CA VAL A 12 -28.67 -10.68 13.75
C VAL A 12 -28.33 -11.25 12.37
N ASN A 13 -28.56 -10.48 11.30
CA ASN A 13 -28.22 -10.90 9.94
C ASN A 13 -26.71 -11.07 9.75
N ARG A 14 -25.90 -10.18 10.34
CA ARG A 14 -24.44 -10.28 10.29
C ARG A 14 -23.93 -11.49 11.05
N LEU A 15 -24.47 -11.80 12.22
CA LEU A 15 -24.13 -13.02 12.97
C LEU A 15 -24.50 -14.29 12.19
N ARG A 16 -25.65 -14.29 11.50
CA ARG A 16 -26.09 -15.42 10.65
C ARG A 16 -25.20 -15.64 9.43
N ALA A 17 -24.59 -14.58 8.91
CA ALA A 17 -23.68 -14.65 7.76
C ALA A 17 -22.25 -15.11 8.15
N MET A 18 -21.91 -15.11 9.44
CA MET A 18 -20.58 -15.49 9.92
C MET A 18 -20.47 -17.00 10.17
N SER A 19 -19.37 -17.59 9.74
CA SER A 19 -19.02 -18.95 10.13
C SER A 19 -18.66 -19.02 11.63
N ILE A 20 -18.80 -20.20 12.26
CA ILE A 20 -18.38 -20.41 13.67
C ILE A 20 -16.89 -20.03 13.89
N PRO A 21 -15.95 -20.42 13.00
CA PRO A 21 -14.56 -19.96 13.10
C PRO A 21 -14.41 -18.44 13.03
N GLU A 22 -15.18 -17.77 12.19
CA GLU A 22 -15.16 -16.30 12.10
C GLU A 22 -15.65 -15.65 13.40
N LEU A 23 -16.75 -16.15 13.99
CA LEU A 23 -17.25 -15.66 15.29
C LEU A 23 -16.20 -15.80 16.38
N GLY A 24 -15.54 -16.97 16.47
CA GLY A 24 -14.46 -17.21 17.41
C GLY A 24 -13.27 -16.27 17.21
N HIS A 25 -12.93 -15.97 15.96
CA HIS A 25 -11.89 -14.99 15.63
C HIS A 25 -12.28 -13.56 16.07
N ARG A 26 -13.49 -13.09 15.75
CA ARG A 26 -13.97 -11.75 16.13
C ARG A 26 -14.00 -11.58 17.66
N LEU A 27 -14.41 -12.60 18.41
CA LEU A 27 -14.35 -12.59 19.88
C LEU A 27 -12.91 -12.50 20.41
N ARG A 28 -11.99 -13.30 19.84
CA ARG A 28 -10.57 -13.24 20.21
C ARG A 28 -9.94 -11.89 19.89
N GLU A 29 -10.26 -11.34 18.72
CA GLU A 29 -9.81 -10.03 18.27
C GLU A 29 -10.33 -8.93 19.22
N ALA A 30 -11.61 -8.95 19.58
CA ALA A 30 -12.19 -8.03 20.57
C ALA A 30 -11.49 -8.14 21.94
N GLY A 31 -11.19 -9.36 22.41
CA GLY A 31 -10.43 -9.57 23.63
C GLY A 31 -9.00 -9.00 23.55
N LYS A 32 -8.30 -9.22 22.42
CA LYS A 32 -6.97 -8.67 22.17
C LYS A 32 -6.96 -7.13 22.17
N ARG A 33 -7.97 -6.51 21.56
CA ARG A 33 -8.16 -5.05 21.53
C ARG A 33 -8.41 -4.52 22.94
N ARG A 34 -9.32 -5.13 23.69
CA ARG A 34 -9.61 -4.72 25.08
C ARG A 34 -8.41 -4.85 26.00
N LEU A 35 -7.63 -5.92 25.89
CA LEU A 35 -6.37 -6.08 26.64
C LEU A 35 -5.30 -5.06 26.20
N SER A 36 -5.31 -4.68 24.92
CA SER A 36 -4.39 -3.69 24.39
C SER A 36 -4.75 -2.28 24.85
N ALA A 37 -6.03 -1.97 25.06
CA ALA A 37 -6.48 -0.68 25.58
C ALA A 37 -5.96 -0.38 27.00
N THR A 38 -5.58 -1.40 27.79
CA THR A 38 -5.03 -1.22 29.14
C THR A 38 -3.52 -0.98 29.16
N ARG A 39 -2.86 -0.92 28.00
CA ARG A 39 -1.42 -0.70 27.86
C ARG A 39 -1.18 0.67 27.23
N SER A 40 -0.18 1.38 27.72
CA SER A 40 0.39 2.50 26.98
C SER A 40 1.41 1.95 25.98
N TYR A 41 1.26 2.34 24.73
CA TYR A 41 2.25 2.09 23.69
C TYR A 41 2.91 3.42 23.35
N ASP A 42 4.21 3.50 23.60
CA ASP A 42 5.08 4.56 23.13
C ASP A 42 6.15 3.95 22.23
N TYR A 43 6.88 4.78 21.48
CA TYR A 43 7.98 4.27 20.66
C TYR A 43 9.12 3.68 21.48
N SER A 44 9.26 4.06 22.76
CA SER A 44 10.29 3.50 23.64
C SER A 44 10.09 2.01 23.89
N ALA A 45 8.83 1.54 23.95
CA ALA A 45 8.49 0.12 24.04
C ALA A 45 8.87 -0.70 22.79
N PHE A 46 9.18 -0.03 21.67
CA PHE A 46 9.60 -0.64 20.42
C PHE A 46 11.04 -0.27 20.04
N ALA A 47 11.82 0.29 20.97
CA ALA A 47 13.19 0.64 20.71
C ALA A 47 14.00 -0.60 20.29
N ILE A 48 14.70 -0.48 19.17
CA ILE A 48 15.62 -1.49 18.65
C ILE A 48 17.04 -0.93 18.76
N GLU A 49 17.96 -1.75 19.28
CA GLU A 49 19.37 -1.35 19.45
C GLU A 49 20.12 -1.30 18.11
N SER A 50 19.68 -2.06 17.11
CA SER A 50 20.26 -2.03 15.76
C SER A 50 19.99 -0.70 15.06
N ALA A 51 21.05 -0.07 14.56
CA ALA A 51 20.99 1.15 13.77
C ALA A 51 20.82 0.89 12.25
N ASP A 52 20.88 -0.37 11.82
CA ASP A 52 20.74 -0.74 10.41
C ASP A 52 19.26 -0.76 10.03
N LEU A 53 18.84 0.31 9.36
CA LEU A 53 17.50 0.41 8.81
C LEU A 53 17.32 -0.53 7.62
N PRO A 54 16.21 -1.28 7.55
CA PRO A 54 15.80 -1.92 6.31
C PRO A 54 15.39 -0.85 5.29
N PHE A 55 15.60 -1.14 4.01
CA PHE A 55 15.22 -0.27 2.91
C PHE A 55 14.97 -1.10 1.64
N LEU A 56 14.15 -0.58 0.74
CA LEU A 56 13.98 -1.16 -0.58
C LEU A 56 15.14 -0.70 -1.47
N SER A 57 15.91 -1.64 -2.00
CA SER A 57 17.00 -1.32 -2.93
C SER A 57 16.44 -0.91 -4.29
N ILE A 58 16.90 0.22 -4.81
CA ILE A 58 16.49 0.76 -6.11
C ILE A 58 17.72 0.94 -6.97
N ASP A 59 17.63 0.53 -8.23
CA ASP A 59 18.59 0.94 -9.25
C ASP A 59 18.36 2.42 -9.58
N ILE A 60 19.12 3.29 -8.92
CA ILE A 60 18.97 4.76 -9.00
C ILE A 60 19.17 5.26 -10.43
N ASP A 61 19.97 4.57 -11.25
CA ASP A 61 20.21 4.98 -12.65
C ASP A 61 18.92 4.90 -13.48
N ARG A 62 18.00 4.00 -13.13
CA ARG A 62 16.68 3.89 -13.79
C ARG A 62 15.77 5.08 -13.51
N LEU A 63 16.03 5.93 -12.53
CA LEU A 63 15.28 7.17 -12.37
C LEU A 63 15.34 8.04 -13.64
N GLN A 64 16.40 7.91 -14.45
CA GLN A 64 16.53 8.64 -15.71
C GLN A 64 15.48 8.24 -16.76
N SER A 65 14.82 7.09 -16.61
CA SER A 65 13.73 6.68 -17.51
C SER A 65 12.39 7.33 -17.19
N ILE A 66 12.26 8.01 -16.03
CA ILE A 66 11.04 8.74 -15.67
C ILE A 66 10.91 9.95 -16.59
N ASP A 67 9.76 10.13 -17.22
CA ASP A 67 9.52 11.18 -18.20
C ASP A 67 9.44 12.58 -17.57
N ILE A 68 9.56 13.60 -18.42
CA ILE A 68 9.62 15.00 -17.97
C ILE A 68 8.32 15.48 -17.30
N ASP A 69 7.15 14.99 -17.73
CA ASP A 69 5.86 15.40 -17.19
C ASP A 69 5.68 14.83 -15.78
N THR A 70 6.06 13.56 -15.58
CA THR A 70 6.10 12.93 -14.26
C THR A 70 7.07 13.66 -13.32
N ARG A 71 8.26 14.05 -13.79
CA ARG A 71 9.21 14.84 -12.97
C ARG A 71 8.65 16.21 -12.59
N ALA A 72 7.98 16.90 -13.51
CA ALA A 72 7.35 18.19 -13.22
C ALA A 72 6.23 18.06 -12.16
N LEU A 73 5.47 16.96 -12.19
CA LEU A 73 4.51 16.65 -11.13
C LEU A 73 5.20 16.44 -9.79
N TRP A 74 6.33 15.74 -9.74
CA TRP A 74 7.09 15.53 -8.50
C TRP A 74 7.59 16.84 -7.89
N GLN A 75 8.04 17.78 -8.72
CA GLN A 75 8.44 19.11 -8.27
C GLN A 75 7.29 19.86 -7.57
N SER A 76 6.05 19.68 -8.03
CA SER A 76 4.88 20.31 -7.37
C SER A 76 4.58 19.72 -5.99
N VAL A 77 4.95 18.46 -5.73
CA VAL A 77 4.74 17.76 -4.46
C VAL A 77 5.76 18.18 -3.41
N ALA A 78 6.98 18.53 -3.83
CA ALA A 78 8.05 18.89 -2.92
C ALA A 78 7.79 20.25 -2.23
N PRO A 79 7.81 20.32 -0.88
CA PRO A 79 7.79 21.60 -0.19
C PRO A 79 9.09 22.37 -0.39
N THR A 80 9.00 23.70 -0.35
CA THR A 80 10.16 24.61 -0.41
C THR A 80 10.27 25.41 0.89
N ALA A 81 11.36 26.17 1.06
CA ALA A 81 11.54 27.04 2.22
C ALA A 81 10.46 28.11 2.39
N ILE A 82 9.75 28.49 1.32
CA ILE A 82 8.78 29.61 1.31
C ILE A 82 7.36 29.22 0.92
N ALA A 83 7.13 27.97 0.49
CA ALA A 83 5.82 27.49 0.05
C ALA A 83 5.63 26.00 0.35
N PRO A 84 4.42 25.57 0.75
CA PRO A 84 4.11 24.17 0.92
C PRO A 84 4.14 23.43 -0.43
N GLY A 85 4.43 22.14 -0.38
CA GLY A 85 4.23 21.23 -1.51
C GLY A 85 2.74 20.97 -1.72
N ILE A 86 2.35 20.61 -2.95
CA ILE A 86 0.96 20.30 -3.31
C ILE A 86 0.88 18.82 -3.68
N TYR A 87 0.35 18.02 -2.77
CA TYR A 87 0.02 16.63 -3.05
C TYR A 87 -1.45 16.52 -3.43
N ARG A 88 -1.75 15.94 -4.59
CA ARG A 88 -3.13 15.73 -5.03
C ARG A 88 -3.51 14.27 -4.86
N ALA A 89 -4.63 13.99 -4.19
CA ALA A 89 -5.17 12.65 -4.06
C ALA A 89 -6.69 12.70 -3.88
N LEU A 90 -7.40 11.70 -4.40
CA LEU A 90 -8.87 11.61 -4.33
C LEU A 90 -9.60 12.89 -4.82
N GLY A 91 -9.01 13.57 -5.80
CA GLY A 91 -9.55 14.83 -6.35
C GLY A 91 -9.33 16.09 -5.49
N HIS A 92 -8.52 16.01 -4.43
CA HIS A 92 -8.27 17.11 -3.50
C HIS A 92 -6.78 17.42 -3.33
N ASP A 93 -6.49 18.68 -2.98
CA ASP A 93 -5.13 19.18 -2.73
C ASP A 93 -4.80 19.13 -1.23
N PHE A 94 -3.61 18.63 -0.93
CA PHE A 94 -3.02 18.56 0.39
C PHE A 94 -1.77 19.44 0.40
N LEU A 95 -1.71 20.37 1.36
CA LEU A 95 -0.57 21.26 1.52
C LEU A 95 0.48 20.57 2.42
N LEU A 96 1.58 20.17 1.81
CA LEU A 96 2.67 19.49 2.49
C LEU A 96 3.63 20.49 3.12
N SER A 97 3.84 20.37 4.43
CA SER A 97 4.93 21.00 5.15
C SER A 97 5.32 20.15 6.36
N LYS A 98 6.50 20.39 6.93
CA LYS A 98 6.95 19.73 8.15
C LYS A 98 5.98 19.90 9.33
N GLU A 99 5.30 21.05 9.39
CA GLU A 99 4.40 21.43 10.49
C GLU A 99 2.92 21.12 10.18
N MET A 100 2.63 20.28 9.17
CA MET A 100 1.26 19.96 8.81
C MET A 100 0.52 19.16 9.90
N ASP A 101 -0.80 19.32 9.97
CA ASP A 101 -1.63 18.52 10.87
C ASP A 101 -2.03 17.19 10.23
N TRP A 102 -1.35 16.12 10.65
CA TRP A 102 -1.59 14.74 10.18
C TRP A 102 -2.98 14.17 10.49
N HIS A 103 -3.80 14.89 11.24
CA HIS A 103 -5.15 14.47 11.63
C HIS A 103 -6.24 15.34 11.03
N LEU A 104 -5.89 16.32 10.20
CA LEU A 104 -6.84 17.22 9.55
C LEU A 104 -7.38 16.60 8.27
N ASP A 105 -8.71 16.61 8.11
CA ASP A 105 -9.34 16.47 6.80
C ASP A 105 -9.22 17.83 6.07
N PRO A 106 -8.49 17.90 4.95
CA PRO A 106 -8.22 19.16 4.27
C PRO A 106 -9.47 19.78 3.61
N VAL A 107 -10.52 18.99 3.37
CA VAL A 107 -11.74 19.46 2.70
C VAL A 107 -12.70 20.07 3.71
N SER A 108 -12.96 19.36 4.81
CA SER A 108 -13.88 19.87 5.83
C SER A 108 -13.22 20.81 6.84
N GLY A 109 -11.89 20.79 6.96
CA GLY A 109 -11.15 21.50 7.99
C GLY A 109 -11.35 20.91 9.41
N LEU A 110 -11.96 19.72 9.50
CA LEU A 110 -12.22 19.02 10.76
C LEU A 110 -11.05 18.11 11.11
N ARG A 111 -10.79 17.97 12.41
CA ARG A 111 -9.67 17.21 12.93
C ARG A 111 -10.11 15.90 13.57
N TRP A 112 -9.45 14.81 13.22
CA TRP A 112 -9.62 13.49 13.81
C TRP A 112 -8.85 13.35 15.14
N PRO A 113 -9.27 12.43 16.03
CA PRO A 113 -8.53 12.18 17.27
C PRO A 113 -7.11 11.67 16.99
N ASP A 114 -6.15 12.17 17.75
CA ASP A 114 -4.71 11.85 17.65
C ASP A 114 -4.17 11.09 18.88
N ASN A 115 -4.82 11.23 20.04
CA ASN A 115 -4.37 10.60 21.29
C ASN A 115 -5.33 9.51 21.82
N ALA A 116 -6.53 9.37 21.23
CA ALA A 116 -7.48 8.32 21.61
C ALA A 116 -6.96 6.93 21.20
N TYR A 117 -7.29 5.88 21.95
CA TYR A 117 -6.96 4.51 21.55
C TYR A 117 -7.60 4.22 20.19
N CYS A 118 -6.81 3.75 19.22
CA CYS A 118 -7.24 3.72 17.82
C CYS A 118 -8.55 2.94 17.60
N PHE A 119 -8.75 1.81 18.27
CA PHE A 119 -9.97 1.00 18.11
C PHE A 119 -11.21 1.58 18.80
N ASP A 120 -11.08 2.62 19.62
CA ASP A 120 -12.22 3.34 20.23
C ASP A 120 -12.73 4.48 19.33
N ILE A 121 -12.05 4.75 18.21
CA ILE A 121 -12.44 5.81 17.26
C ILE A 121 -13.50 5.26 16.29
N GLU A 122 -14.72 5.82 16.35
CA GLU A 122 -15.87 5.40 15.54
C GLU A 122 -15.87 5.95 14.10
N TYR A 123 -14.80 5.75 13.34
CA TYR A 123 -14.60 6.39 12.03
C TYR A 123 -15.67 6.09 10.97
N ARG A 124 -16.35 4.94 11.04
CA ARG A 124 -17.36 4.55 10.03
C ARG A 124 -18.70 5.29 10.17
N HIS A 125 -18.96 5.88 11.33
CA HIS A 125 -20.27 6.46 11.65
C HIS A 125 -20.18 7.92 12.08
N ASP A 126 -18.97 8.47 12.18
CA ASP A 126 -18.76 9.83 12.62
C ASP A 126 -18.80 10.81 11.44
N ARG A 127 -19.97 11.42 11.25
CA ARG A 127 -20.17 12.46 10.23
C ARG A 127 -19.73 13.85 10.68
N LEU A 128 -19.29 14.01 11.93
CA LEU A 128 -18.90 15.29 12.52
C LEU A 128 -17.38 15.52 12.46
N ARG A 129 -16.62 14.62 11.84
CA ARG A 129 -15.15 14.66 11.80
C ARG A 129 -14.56 14.70 10.37
N GLY A 130 -15.41 14.87 9.36
CA GLY A 130 -14.97 14.88 7.96
C GLY A 130 -14.89 13.49 7.34
N ASP A 131 -14.16 13.37 6.23
CA ASP A 131 -13.91 12.09 5.57
C ASP A 131 -12.58 11.49 6.02
N VAL A 132 -12.64 10.34 6.69
CA VAL A 132 -11.45 9.61 7.14
C VAL A 132 -10.56 9.18 5.97
N LYS A 133 -11.13 8.94 4.78
CA LYS A 133 -10.37 8.49 3.61
C LYS A 133 -9.32 9.52 3.21
N LEU A 134 -9.66 10.81 3.25
CA LEU A 134 -8.72 11.89 2.93
C LEU A 134 -7.55 11.92 3.93
N VAL A 135 -7.86 11.72 5.21
CA VAL A 135 -6.82 11.66 6.25
C VAL A 135 -5.93 10.44 6.06
N TRP A 136 -6.51 9.26 5.83
CA TRP A 136 -5.73 8.05 5.59
C TRP A 136 -4.88 8.11 4.32
N GLU A 137 -5.40 8.69 3.24
CA GLU A 137 -4.68 8.85 1.98
C GLU A 137 -3.36 9.61 2.17
N LEU A 138 -3.42 10.79 2.80
CA LEU A 138 -2.23 11.55 3.17
C LEU A 138 -1.28 10.71 4.05
N ASN A 139 -1.85 10.00 5.00
CA ASN A 139 -1.11 9.24 6.01
C ASN A 139 -0.51 7.93 5.49
N ARG A 140 -0.76 7.52 4.25
CA ARG A 140 0.02 6.45 3.60
C ARG A 140 1.46 6.87 3.31
N LEU A 141 1.75 8.17 3.35
CA LEU A 141 3.05 8.78 3.08
C LEU A 141 3.58 8.53 1.66
N GLN A 142 2.71 8.26 0.69
CA GLN A 142 3.12 7.90 -0.67
C GLN A 142 3.79 9.05 -1.44
N PHE A 143 3.62 10.29 -0.99
CA PHE A 143 4.35 11.45 -1.51
C PHE A 143 5.81 11.48 -1.05
N VAL A 144 6.19 10.82 0.05
CA VAL A 144 7.56 10.86 0.59
C VAL A 144 8.56 10.16 -0.33
N PRO A 145 8.30 8.93 -0.84
CA PRO A 145 9.12 8.32 -1.88
C PRO A 145 9.33 9.20 -3.11
N VAL A 146 8.33 9.99 -3.48
CA VAL A 146 8.39 10.85 -4.66
C VAL A 146 9.34 12.02 -4.46
N ILE A 147 9.27 12.68 -3.30
CA ILE A 147 10.23 13.72 -2.92
C ILE A 147 11.65 13.13 -2.83
N ALA A 148 11.79 11.92 -2.29
CA ALA A 148 13.07 11.22 -2.23
C ALA A 148 13.62 10.88 -3.63
N ALA A 149 12.77 10.43 -4.56
CA ALA A 149 13.16 10.16 -5.94
C ALA A 149 13.62 11.43 -6.66
N LEU A 150 12.89 12.54 -6.48
CA LEU A 150 13.26 13.84 -7.03
C LEU A 150 14.61 14.33 -6.51
N SER A 151 14.87 14.19 -5.20
CA SER A 151 16.15 14.56 -4.59
C SER A 151 17.35 13.85 -5.25
N ARG A 152 17.18 12.59 -5.66
CA ARG A 152 18.22 11.82 -6.36
C ARG A 152 18.40 12.27 -7.80
N LEU A 153 17.32 12.57 -8.51
CA LEU A 153 17.37 13.07 -9.88
C LEU A 153 18.05 14.44 -9.97
N GLU A 154 17.77 15.32 -9.00
CA GLU A 154 18.27 16.69 -8.98
C GLU A 154 19.60 16.83 -8.21
N ASN A 155 20.05 15.77 -7.53
CA ASN A 155 21.16 15.81 -6.58
C ASN A 155 20.98 16.90 -5.51
N ASP A 156 19.76 17.00 -4.98
CA ASP A 156 19.35 18.04 -4.04
C ASP A 156 19.26 17.49 -2.60
N ASP A 157 20.20 17.93 -1.77
CA ASP A 157 20.28 17.53 -0.36
C ASP A 157 19.14 18.12 0.50
N GLU A 158 18.56 19.27 0.13
CA GLU A 158 17.45 19.90 0.83
C GLU A 158 16.15 19.12 0.59
N LEU A 159 15.93 18.62 -0.63
CA LEU A 159 14.82 17.72 -0.94
C LEU A 159 14.94 16.39 -0.18
N ALA A 160 16.16 15.83 -0.12
CA ALA A 160 16.41 14.61 0.65
C ALA A 160 16.11 14.82 2.14
N GLN A 161 16.55 15.96 2.71
CA GLN A 161 16.25 16.31 4.09
C GLN A 161 14.74 16.56 4.30
N SER A 162 14.05 17.16 3.34
CA SER A 162 12.61 17.40 3.41
C SER A 162 11.81 16.09 3.49
N ALA A 163 12.20 15.07 2.71
CA ALA A 163 11.59 13.74 2.80
C ALA A 163 11.79 13.12 4.19
N LEU A 164 12.98 13.24 4.78
CA LEU A 164 13.29 12.73 6.12
C LEU A 164 12.53 13.50 7.22
N ASP A 165 12.42 14.82 7.09
CA ASP A 165 11.69 15.69 8.02
C ASP A 165 10.19 15.37 8.04
N LEU A 166 9.60 15.02 6.89
CA LEU A 166 8.21 14.58 6.79
C LEU A 166 7.97 13.23 7.49
N ILE A 167 8.89 12.27 7.33
CA ILE A 167 8.83 10.99 8.07
C ILE A 167 8.93 11.26 9.58
N GLU A 168 9.88 12.09 10.00
CA GLU A 168 10.06 12.43 11.41
C GLU A 168 8.82 13.11 12.00
N SER A 169 8.29 14.13 11.31
CA SER A 169 7.07 14.84 11.71
C SER A 169 5.89 13.87 11.88
N TRP A 170 5.72 12.94 10.93
CA TRP A 170 4.69 11.93 11.02
C TRP A 170 4.87 11.05 12.27
N ILE A 171 6.09 10.55 12.51
CA ILE A 171 6.38 9.70 13.68
C ILE A 171 6.04 10.45 14.97
N ASP A 172 6.47 11.70 15.10
CA ASP A 172 6.27 12.49 16.32
C ASP A 172 4.79 12.80 16.60
N ALA A 173 3.99 12.99 15.56
CA ALA A 173 2.57 13.27 15.68
C ALA A 173 1.69 12.01 15.86
N ASN A 174 2.21 10.81 15.58
CA ASN A 174 1.41 9.58 15.51
C ASN A 174 1.96 8.48 16.43
N PRO A 175 1.83 8.61 17.76
CA PRO A 175 2.30 7.58 18.68
C PRO A 175 1.58 6.23 18.45
N PRO A 176 2.25 5.08 18.69
CA PRO A 176 1.67 3.77 18.40
C PRO A 176 0.31 3.55 19.06
N PHE A 177 -0.62 2.94 18.31
CA PHE A 177 -1.96 2.56 18.78
C PHE A 177 -2.86 3.74 19.17
N LYS A 178 -2.46 4.97 18.85
CA LYS A 178 -3.22 6.19 19.16
C LYS A 178 -3.60 6.93 17.89
N GLY A 179 -4.79 7.50 17.92
CA GLY A 179 -5.31 8.29 16.82
C GLY A 179 -5.80 7.47 15.63
N VAL A 180 -6.36 8.20 14.66
CA VAL A 180 -7.05 7.61 13.51
C VAL A 180 -6.12 6.83 12.58
N ASN A 181 -4.82 7.16 12.60
CA ASN A 181 -3.81 6.61 11.72
C ASN A 181 -3.33 5.19 12.10
N TRP A 182 -3.75 4.68 13.27
CA TRP A 182 -3.39 3.34 13.76
C TRP A 182 -4.55 2.32 13.73
N ILE A 183 -5.61 2.59 12.97
CA ILE A 183 -6.85 1.79 12.96
C ILE A 183 -6.80 0.62 11.97
N SER A 184 -6.20 0.82 10.80
CA SER A 184 -6.40 -0.04 9.62
C SER A 184 -5.09 -0.67 9.15
N GLY A 185 -5.05 -2.00 9.05
CA GLY A 185 -3.83 -2.75 8.73
C GLY A 185 -3.27 -2.46 7.34
N ILE A 186 -4.13 -2.36 6.33
CA ILE A 186 -3.73 -1.99 4.97
C ILE A 186 -3.07 -0.60 4.91
N GLU A 187 -3.56 0.36 5.72
CA GLU A 187 -3.00 1.71 5.79
C GLU A 187 -1.62 1.70 6.47
N LEU A 188 -1.42 0.83 7.46
CA LEU A 188 -0.13 0.61 8.11
C LEU A 188 0.85 -0.07 7.16
N ALA A 189 0.38 -1.06 6.40
CA ALA A 189 1.19 -1.78 5.42
C ALA A 189 1.73 -0.84 4.32
N LEU A 190 0.87 0.01 3.76
CA LEU A 190 1.27 1.00 2.76
C LEU A 190 2.30 1.99 3.29
N ARG A 191 2.16 2.43 4.55
CA ARG A 191 3.10 3.34 5.20
C ARG A 191 4.47 2.71 5.41
N VAL A 192 4.51 1.42 5.79
CA VAL A 192 5.76 0.65 5.89
C VAL A 192 6.49 0.66 4.55
N ILE A 193 5.80 0.35 3.45
CA ILE A 193 6.42 0.36 2.11
C ILE A 193 6.89 1.76 1.72
N SER A 194 6.10 2.80 1.95
CA SER A 194 6.48 4.18 1.66
C SER A 194 7.75 4.60 2.42
N ILE A 195 7.87 4.22 3.70
CA ILE A 195 9.08 4.51 4.50
C ILE A 195 10.29 3.73 3.97
N LEU A 196 10.14 2.43 3.70
CA LEU A 196 11.24 1.60 3.18
C LEU A 196 11.76 2.10 1.82
N LEU A 197 10.85 2.50 0.94
CA LEU A 197 11.18 3.04 -0.37
C LEU A 197 11.86 4.41 -0.25
N ALA A 198 11.34 5.30 0.61
CA ALA A 198 11.94 6.60 0.85
C ALA A 198 13.37 6.49 1.39
N ILE A 199 13.65 5.57 2.32
CA ILE A 199 15.02 5.36 2.83
C ILE A 199 15.95 4.85 1.72
N GLY A 200 15.48 3.94 0.88
CA GLY A 200 16.26 3.41 -0.25
C GLY A 200 16.60 4.49 -1.27
N LEU A 201 15.64 5.36 -1.58
CA LEU A 201 15.82 6.48 -2.50
C LEU A 201 16.67 7.58 -1.90
N VAL A 202 16.43 8.00 -0.65
CA VAL A 202 17.29 9.01 0.00
C VAL A 202 18.71 8.48 0.15
N GLY A 203 18.91 7.20 0.45
CA GLY A 203 20.18 6.61 0.83
C GLY A 203 20.28 6.50 2.34
N ARG A 204 20.35 5.27 2.84
CA ARG A 204 20.34 4.96 4.27
C ARG A 204 21.43 5.70 5.06
N GLU A 205 22.57 5.96 4.43
CA GLU A 205 23.74 6.64 5.02
C GLU A 205 23.46 8.10 5.39
N ARG A 206 22.48 8.72 4.74
CA ARG A 206 22.03 10.10 5.04
C ARG A 206 21.07 10.15 6.23
N VAL A 207 20.54 9.00 6.67
CA VAL A 207 19.65 8.93 7.82
C VAL A 207 20.48 8.95 9.10
N GLY A 208 20.56 10.12 9.74
CA GLY A 208 21.30 10.28 11.00
C GLY A 208 20.83 9.33 12.10
N ALA A 209 21.76 8.90 12.97
CA ALA A 209 21.54 7.85 13.97
C ALA A 209 20.31 8.06 14.88
N ARG A 210 19.98 9.32 15.21
CA ARG A 210 18.79 9.66 16.00
C ARG A 210 17.49 9.33 15.25
N LEU A 211 17.39 9.75 13.99
CA LEU A 211 16.24 9.49 13.15
C LEU A 211 16.16 8.00 12.79
N SER A 212 17.29 7.35 12.55
CA SER A 212 17.34 5.90 12.35
C SER A 212 16.67 5.12 13.50
N ARG A 213 16.98 5.45 14.76
CA ARG A 213 16.30 4.82 15.91
C ARG A 213 14.79 5.09 15.96
N LYS A 214 14.34 6.30 15.61
CA LYS A 214 12.91 6.64 15.53
C LYS A 214 12.20 5.81 14.46
N ILE A 215 12.77 5.76 13.25
CA ILE A 215 12.24 4.98 12.13
C ILE A 215 12.20 3.49 12.48
N ALA A 216 13.26 2.95 13.09
CA ALA A 216 13.29 1.57 13.55
C ALA A 216 12.16 1.28 14.56
N ALA A 217 12.01 2.10 15.60
CA ALA A 217 10.92 1.94 16.56
C ALA A 217 9.53 2.04 15.89
N CYS A 218 9.40 2.92 14.89
CA CYS A 218 8.20 3.05 14.08
C CYS A 218 7.88 1.76 13.30
N LEU A 219 8.81 1.24 12.53
CA LEU A 219 8.63 0.00 11.75
C LEU A 219 8.34 -1.21 12.66
N ALA A 220 9.00 -1.28 13.83
CA ALA A 220 8.74 -2.32 14.82
C ALA A 220 7.33 -2.25 15.42
N ALA A 221 6.85 -1.04 15.71
CA ALA A 221 5.48 -0.82 16.18
C ALA A 221 4.45 -1.23 15.11
N HIS A 222 4.70 -0.91 13.84
CA HIS A 222 3.85 -1.34 12.72
C HIS A 222 3.83 -2.87 12.60
N ALA A 223 4.99 -3.53 12.59
CA ALA A 223 5.08 -4.98 12.52
C ALA A 223 4.35 -5.67 13.68
N TYR A 224 4.50 -5.14 14.89
CA TYR A 224 3.80 -5.64 16.07
C TYR A 224 2.28 -5.49 15.95
N TRP A 225 1.79 -4.36 15.44
CA TRP A 225 0.37 -4.13 15.21
C TRP A 225 -0.20 -5.09 14.17
N LEU A 226 0.45 -5.18 12.99
CA LEU A 226 0.02 -6.00 11.85
C LEU A 226 -0.10 -7.48 12.26
N LYS A 227 0.93 -8.01 12.92
CA LYS A 227 0.94 -9.40 13.44
C LYS A 227 -0.17 -9.65 14.46
N ARG A 228 -0.54 -8.63 15.24
CA ARG A 228 -1.49 -8.78 16.35
C ARG A 228 -2.95 -8.75 15.89
N PHE A 229 -3.27 -7.94 14.88
CA PHE A 229 -4.62 -7.71 14.36
C PHE A 229 -4.73 -7.94 12.84
N PRO A 230 -4.37 -9.15 12.36
CA PRO A 230 -4.49 -9.45 10.93
C PRO A 230 -5.95 -9.46 10.51
N SER A 231 -6.21 -8.91 9.34
CA SER A 231 -7.49 -8.96 8.65
C SER A 231 -7.79 -10.40 8.23
N ARG A 232 -8.92 -10.97 8.70
CA ARG A 232 -9.31 -12.36 8.37
C ARG A 232 -10.78 -12.47 8.00
N TYR A 233 -11.12 -13.59 7.39
CA TYR A 233 -12.49 -13.94 6.99
C TYR A 233 -13.09 -12.88 6.06
N SER A 234 -14.22 -12.27 6.43
CA SER A 234 -14.91 -11.26 5.61
C SER A 234 -14.12 -9.97 5.37
N SER A 235 -12.91 -9.85 5.93
CA SER A 235 -12.04 -8.70 5.78
C SER A 235 -10.68 -9.08 5.21
N ALA A 236 -10.46 -10.36 4.82
CA ALA A 236 -9.15 -10.84 4.36
C ALA A 236 -8.75 -10.22 3.03
N ASN A 237 -9.40 -10.58 1.92
CA ASN A 237 -9.25 -9.98 0.57
C ASN A 237 -7.89 -9.30 0.27
N ASN A 238 -7.88 -8.11 -0.35
CA ASN A 238 -6.66 -7.33 -0.55
C ASN A 238 -6.00 -6.83 0.76
N HIS A 239 -6.74 -6.77 1.87
CA HIS A 239 -6.22 -6.26 3.15
C HIS A 239 -5.17 -7.19 3.76
N LEU A 240 -5.46 -8.48 3.86
CA LEU A 240 -4.56 -9.51 4.38
C LEU A 240 -3.34 -9.65 3.47
N ILE A 241 -3.53 -9.55 2.15
CA ILE A 241 -2.40 -9.53 1.21
C ILE A 241 -1.50 -8.34 1.49
N ALA A 242 -2.04 -7.13 1.64
CA ALA A 242 -1.25 -5.95 1.98
C ALA A 242 -0.50 -6.11 3.31
N GLU A 243 -1.20 -6.55 4.36
CA GLU A 243 -0.63 -6.73 5.70
C GLU A 243 0.51 -7.76 5.72
N GLU A 244 0.30 -8.93 5.10
CA GLU A 244 1.29 -10.01 5.07
C GLU A 244 2.42 -9.72 4.07
N ALA A 245 2.15 -9.01 2.97
CA ALA A 245 3.19 -8.56 2.04
C ALA A 245 4.11 -7.53 2.70
N ALA A 246 3.57 -6.56 3.44
CA ALA A 246 4.38 -5.61 4.20
C ALA A 246 5.21 -6.30 5.28
N LEU A 247 4.65 -7.28 6.02
CA LEU A 247 5.40 -8.09 6.98
C LEU A 247 6.49 -8.92 6.30
N PHE A 248 6.19 -9.57 5.18
CA PHE A 248 7.15 -10.35 4.41
C PHE A 248 8.31 -9.48 3.91
N VAL A 249 8.02 -8.35 3.28
CA VAL A 249 9.01 -7.40 2.75
C VAL A 249 9.87 -6.85 3.89
N LEU A 250 9.25 -6.31 4.94
CA LEU A 250 9.97 -5.74 6.08
C LEU A 250 10.84 -6.78 6.78
N GLY A 251 10.31 -7.98 7.04
CA GLY A 251 11.04 -9.04 7.72
C GLY A 251 12.19 -9.61 6.90
N THR A 252 12.04 -9.69 5.57
CA THR A 252 13.10 -10.13 4.67
C THR A 252 14.25 -9.12 4.60
N LEU A 253 13.93 -7.82 4.57
CA LEU A 253 14.92 -6.75 4.51
C LEU A 253 15.57 -6.46 5.86
N TRP A 254 14.90 -6.81 6.98
CA TRP A 254 15.37 -6.48 8.32
C TRP A 254 15.88 -7.71 9.08
N GLN A 255 17.18 -7.97 8.92
CA GLN A 255 17.85 -9.06 9.62
C GLN A 255 17.69 -8.94 11.15
N GLY A 256 17.29 -10.04 11.78
CA GLY A 256 17.09 -10.10 13.24
C GLY A 256 15.75 -9.53 13.73
N SER A 257 14.85 -9.11 12.84
CA SER A 257 13.50 -8.72 13.24
C SER A 257 12.71 -9.91 13.81
N ALA A 258 11.75 -9.65 14.71
CA ALA A 258 10.87 -10.68 15.30
C ALA A 258 9.73 -11.14 14.36
N ILE A 259 9.85 -10.80 13.07
CA ILE A 259 8.85 -11.09 12.04
C ILE A 259 9.07 -12.53 11.57
N ASP A 260 7.99 -13.31 11.53
CA ASP A 260 8.02 -14.66 10.97
C ASP A 260 7.78 -14.58 9.46
N VAL A 261 8.87 -14.35 8.72
CA VAL A 261 8.86 -14.22 7.25
C VAL A 261 8.29 -15.47 6.58
N SER A 262 8.55 -16.65 7.16
CA SER A 262 8.07 -17.92 6.62
C SER A 262 6.55 -18.04 6.71
N ALA A 263 5.96 -17.59 7.82
CA ALA A 263 4.52 -17.57 8.00
C ALA A 263 3.85 -16.56 7.06
N ALA A 264 4.39 -15.34 6.95
CA ALA A 264 3.87 -14.32 6.04
C ALA A 264 3.90 -14.81 4.58
N ARG A 265 5.02 -15.40 4.15
CA ARG A 265 5.16 -16.01 2.81
C ARG A 265 4.14 -17.13 2.58
N ALA A 266 3.94 -18.01 3.56
CA ALA A 266 2.97 -19.10 3.44
C ALA A 266 1.52 -18.58 3.30
N ILE A 267 1.17 -17.50 4.00
CA ILE A 267 -0.14 -16.87 3.87
C ILE A 267 -0.30 -16.23 2.50
N LEU A 268 0.71 -15.49 2.01
CA LEU A 268 0.69 -14.90 0.67
C LEU A 268 0.52 -15.97 -0.41
N ILE A 269 1.24 -17.09 -0.33
CA ILE A 269 1.06 -18.20 -1.28
C ILE A 269 -0.38 -18.72 -1.24
N ALA A 270 -0.93 -18.95 -0.04
CA ALA A 270 -2.30 -19.43 0.09
C ALA A 270 -3.33 -18.42 -0.45
N GLU A 271 -3.17 -17.13 -0.17
CA GLU A 271 -4.08 -16.09 -0.63
C GLU A 271 -3.97 -15.84 -2.14
N ALA A 272 -2.83 -16.11 -2.79
CA ALA A 272 -2.72 -16.01 -4.24
C ALA A 272 -3.76 -16.91 -4.93
N PHE A 273 -3.92 -18.15 -4.45
CA PHE A 273 -4.90 -19.09 -4.99
C PHE A 273 -6.35 -18.85 -4.53
N ARG A 274 -6.56 -18.02 -3.51
CA ARG A 274 -7.91 -17.65 -3.01
C ARG A 274 -8.44 -16.39 -3.64
N GLN A 275 -7.59 -15.37 -3.77
CA GLN A 275 -7.95 -14.03 -4.24
C GLN A 275 -7.80 -13.86 -5.75
N ILE A 276 -7.14 -14.80 -6.43
CA ILE A 276 -7.03 -14.84 -7.88
C ILE A 276 -7.52 -16.21 -8.34
N TYR A 277 -8.53 -16.24 -9.21
CA TYR A 277 -9.04 -17.46 -9.81
C TYR A 277 -8.05 -18.06 -10.82
N ASP A 278 -8.28 -19.31 -11.23
CA ASP A 278 -7.38 -20.02 -12.16
C ASP A 278 -7.39 -19.42 -13.57
N ASP A 279 -8.46 -18.72 -13.93
CA ASP A 279 -8.57 -17.88 -15.13
C ASP A 279 -8.01 -16.46 -14.93
N GLY A 280 -7.45 -16.14 -13.76
CA GLY A 280 -6.83 -14.85 -13.47
C GLY A 280 -7.77 -13.76 -12.95
N VAL A 281 -9.08 -13.98 -12.94
CA VAL A 281 -10.01 -12.98 -12.42
C VAL A 281 -9.83 -12.84 -10.91
N GLY A 282 -9.71 -11.60 -10.42
CA GLY A 282 -9.63 -11.31 -8.99
C GLY A 282 -10.96 -11.60 -8.30
N ALA A 283 -10.91 -12.18 -7.10
CA ALA A 283 -12.09 -12.60 -6.33
C ALA A 283 -13.00 -11.42 -5.94
N GLU A 284 -12.46 -10.20 -5.86
CA GLU A 284 -13.20 -8.97 -5.58
C GLU A 284 -13.90 -8.38 -6.81
N GLN A 285 -13.70 -8.95 -8.00
CA GLN A 285 -14.34 -8.55 -9.25
C GLN A 285 -14.17 -7.05 -9.61
N SER A 286 -13.07 -6.45 -9.15
CA SER A 286 -12.64 -5.09 -9.50
C SER A 286 -11.27 -5.13 -10.20
N PRO A 287 -11.11 -4.56 -11.42
CA PRO A 287 -9.83 -4.49 -12.10
C PRO A 287 -8.77 -3.72 -11.29
N THR A 288 -9.15 -2.64 -10.60
CA THR A 288 -8.20 -1.84 -9.82
C THR A 288 -7.77 -2.55 -8.54
N TYR A 289 -8.69 -3.23 -7.84
CA TYR A 289 -8.30 -4.07 -6.68
C TYR A 289 -7.45 -5.28 -7.09
N THR A 290 -7.71 -5.86 -8.27
CA THR A 290 -6.86 -6.94 -8.81
C THR A 290 -5.47 -6.41 -9.12
N ALA A 291 -5.35 -5.24 -9.77
CA ALA A 291 -4.07 -4.60 -10.02
C ALA A 291 -3.32 -4.26 -8.71
N PHE A 292 -4.02 -3.71 -7.71
CA PHE A 292 -3.47 -3.44 -6.39
C PHE A 292 -2.95 -4.70 -5.69
N THR A 293 -3.72 -5.78 -5.75
CA THR A 293 -3.30 -7.10 -5.25
C THR A 293 -2.05 -7.60 -5.98
N CYS A 294 -2.00 -7.49 -7.30
CA CYS A 294 -0.84 -7.88 -8.08
C CYS A 294 0.40 -7.03 -7.77
N GLU A 295 0.27 -5.72 -7.57
CA GLU A 295 1.39 -4.85 -7.23
C GLU A 295 2.06 -5.27 -5.90
N TRP A 296 1.28 -5.70 -4.89
CA TRP A 296 1.82 -6.30 -3.66
C TRP A 296 2.61 -7.58 -3.92
N TYR A 297 2.10 -8.48 -4.76
CA TYR A 297 2.83 -9.70 -5.12
C TYR A 297 4.10 -9.40 -5.91
N LEU A 298 4.06 -8.47 -6.86
CA LEU A 298 5.24 -8.08 -7.61
C LEU A 298 6.35 -7.57 -6.68
N LEU A 299 5.99 -6.72 -5.71
CA LEU A 299 6.94 -6.25 -4.71
C LEU A 299 7.51 -7.41 -3.86
N ALA A 300 6.65 -8.32 -3.40
CA ALA A 300 7.07 -9.49 -2.62
C ALA A 300 7.97 -10.43 -3.44
N PHE A 301 7.65 -10.68 -4.70
CA PHE A 301 8.46 -11.48 -5.61
C PHE A 301 9.83 -10.84 -5.84
N SER A 302 9.89 -9.54 -6.18
CA SER A 302 11.16 -8.83 -6.36
C SER A 302 12.06 -8.92 -5.13
N VAL A 303 11.50 -8.74 -3.92
CA VAL A 303 12.26 -8.86 -2.67
C VAL A 303 12.70 -10.29 -2.39
N ALA A 304 11.84 -11.28 -2.67
CA ALA A 304 12.16 -12.70 -2.49
C ALA A 304 13.28 -13.18 -3.42
N GLU A 305 13.25 -12.76 -4.70
CA GLU A 305 14.29 -13.04 -5.69
C GLU A 305 15.63 -12.44 -5.25
N ALA A 306 15.65 -11.16 -4.86
CA ALA A 306 16.86 -10.51 -4.37
C ALA A 306 17.44 -11.17 -3.10
N ALA A 307 16.59 -11.77 -2.27
CA ALA A 307 16.98 -12.51 -1.07
C ALA A 307 17.33 -13.99 -1.34
N GLY A 308 17.21 -14.49 -2.58
CA GLY A 308 17.49 -15.88 -2.94
C GLY A 308 16.48 -16.90 -2.39
N VAL A 309 15.25 -16.45 -2.07
CA VAL A 309 14.16 -17.28 -1.53
C VAL A 309 12.87 -17.11 -2.35
N PRO A 310 12.92 -17.35 -3.68
CA PRO A 310 11.85 -17.02 -4.61
C PRO A 310 10.53 -17.70 -4.25
N PHE A 311 9.41 -17.10 -4.62
CA PHE A 311 8.09 -17.74 -4.46
C PHE A 311 7.96 -18.95 -5.39
N PRO A 312 7.08 -19.93 -5.07
CA PRO A 312 6.81 -21.05 -5.97
C PRO A 312 6.28 -20.60 -7.34
N ASP A 313 6.69 -21.28 -8.41
CA ASP A 313 6.33 -20.96 -9.79
C ASP A 313 4.81 -20.90 -10.02
N ASP A 314 4.04 -21.72 -9.32
CA ASP A 314 2.58 -21.76 -9.44
C ASP A 314 1.90 -20.50 -8.84
N ALA A 315 2.45 -19.93 -7.78
CA ALA A 315 2.02 -18.64 -7.24
C ALA A 315 2.36 -17.49 -8.20
N VAL A 316 3.56 -17.53 -8.81
CA VAL A 316 3.97 -16.55 -9.83
C VAL A 316 3.07 -16.66 -11.06
N ALA A 317 2.80 -17.87 -11.53
CA ALA A 317 1.89 -18.14 -12.66
C ALA A 317 0.46 -17.68 -12.36
N ARG A 318 0.00 -17.77 -11.10
CA ARG A 318 -1.32 -17.27 -10.70
C ARG A 318 -1.43 -15.75 -10.87
N VAL A 319 -0.40 -14.99 -10.48
CA VAL A 319 -0.35 -13.54 -10.69
C VAL A 319 -0.22 -13.21 -12.18
N ALA A 320 0.53 -14.01 -12.95
CA ALA A 320 0.61 -13.87 -14.41
C ALA A 320 -0.75 -14.05 -15.09
N ALA A 321 -1.57 -15.01 -14.64
CA ALA A 321 -2.94 -15.18 -15.13
C ALA A 321 -3.81 -13.94 -14.85
N ALA A 322 -3.67 -13.30 -13.69
CA ALA A 322 -4.33 -12.03 -13.42
C ALA A 322 -3.87 -10.93 -14.38
N GLY A 323 -2.58 -10.89 -14.72
CA GLY A 323 -2.05 -10.02 -15.77
C GLY A 323 -2.71 -10.26 -17.12
N GLU A 324 -2.96 -11.52 -17.50
CA GLU A 324 -3.70 -11.86 -18.73
C GLU A 324 -5.13 -11.34 -18.70
N HIS A 325 -5.87 -11.58 -17.62
CA HIS A 325 -7.24 -11.06 -17.47
C HIS A 325 -7.28 -9.53 -17.55
N LEU A 326 -6.43 -8.83 -16.81
CA LEU A 326 -6.34 -7.38 -16.84
C LEU A 326 -5.94 -6.88 -18.25
N ARG A 327 -5.00 -7.55 -18.92
CA ARG A 327 -4.62 -7.22 -20.29
C ARG A 327 -5.78 -7.32 -21.28
N TRP A 328 -6.66 -8.30 -21.09
CA TRP A 328 -7.91 -8.44 -21.83
C TRP A 328 -8.98 -7.42 -21.47
N LEU A 329 -8.84 -6.66 -20.38
CA LEU A 329 -9.73 -5.53 -20.03
C LEU A 329 -9.22 -4.16 -20.50
N LEU A 330 -7.93 -4.00 -20.79
CA LEU A 330 -7.31 -2.74 -21.21
C LEU A 330 -7.49 -2.39 -22.69
N ASP A 331 -8.18 -1.31 -23.05
CA ASP A 331 -8.32 -0.87 -24.45
C ASP A 331 -6.98 -0.47 -25.10
N GLY A 332 -7.02 -0.03 -26.37
CA GLY A 332 -5.81 0.38 -27.11
C GLY A 332 -5.07 1.58 -26.52
N ALA A 333 -5.70 2.35 -25.63
CA ALA A 333 -5.11 3.49 -24.94
C ALA A 333 -4.76 3.16 -23.47
N GLY A 334 -4.97 1.91 -23.03
CA GLY A 334 -4.69 1.48 -21.67
C GLY A 334 -5.77 1.79 -20.64
N ASN A 335 -6.96 2.19 -21.08
CA ASN A 335 -8.10 2.35 -20.19
C ASN A 335 -8.75 1.00 -19.90
N HIS A 336 -9.35 0.86 -18.72
CA HIS A 336 -10.10 -0.33 -18.33
C HIS A 336 -11.54 0.05 -17.97
N PRO A 337 -12.52 -0.86 -18.08
CA PRO A 337 -13.87 -0.60 -17.62
C PRO A 337 -13.91 -0.46 -16.10
N ARG A 338 -14.71 0.51 -15.60
CA ARG A 338 -14.89 0.78 -14.17
C ARG A 338 -15.91 -0.19 -13.55
N ILE A 339 -15.50 -1.44 -13.38
CA ILE A 339 -16.31 -2.53 -12.83
C ILE A 339 -15.96 -2.71 -11.35
N GLY A 340 -16.98 -2.79 -10.49
CA GLY A 340 -16.79 -2.95 -9.05
C GLY A 340 -16.39 -1.64 -8.35
N ASP A 341 -15.95 -1.77 -7.10
CA ASP A 341 -15.47 -0.65 -6.30
C ASP A 341 -14.02 -0.28 -6.69
N ASP A 342 -13.74 1.01 -6.62
CA ASP A 342 -12.44 1.61 -6.94
C ASP A 342 -12.16 2.76 -5.96
N ASP A 343 -11.16 2.57 -5.10
CA ASP A 343 -10.71 3.55 -4.11
C ASP A 343 -9.41 4.26 -4.53
N GLU A 344 -8.99 4.09 -5.79
CA GLU A 344 -7.70 4.60 -6.33
C GLU A 344 -6.44 4.14 -5.55
N GLY A 345 -6.53 3.08 -4.75
CA GLY A 345 -5.42 2.56 -3.97
C GLY A 345 -4.26 2.07 -4.85
N ARG A 346 -3.03 2.46 -4.51
CA ARG A 346 -1.77 1.94 -5.08
C ARG A 346 -0.84 1.48 -3.98
N VAL A 347 0.08 0.56 -4.25
CA VAL A 347 1.16 0.22 -3.30
C VAL A 347 2.23 1.30 -3.34
N ILE A 348 2.67 1.66 -4.54
CA ILE A 348 3.62 2.74 -4.79
C ILE A 348 2.97 3.75 -5.74
N ALA A 349 2.81 4.99 -5.29
CA ALA A 349 2.29 6.08 -6.11
C ALA A 349 3.42 6.81 -6.85
N SER A 350 3.11 7.37 -8.02
CA SER A 350 4.02 8.24 -8.77
C SER A 350 3.82 9.72 -8.52
N GLY A 351 3.36 10.11 -7.33
CA GLY A 351 3.57 11.48 -6.86
C GLY A 351 2.34 12.34 -6.71
N ALA A 352 1.50 12.50 -7.73
CA ALA A 352 0.36 13.38 -7.60
C ALA A 352 -0.79 13.01 -8.52
N GLY A 353 -1.98 12.90 -7.93
CA GLY A 353 -3.26 12.83 -8.62
C GLY A 353 -3.64 11.44 -9.12
N HIS A 354 -4.63 11.48 -10.01
CA HIS A 354 -5.16 10.29 -10.65
C HIS A 354 -4.12 9.70 -11.62
N GLU A 355 -3.81 8.40 -11.49
CA GLU A 355 -2.99 7.65 -12.45
C GLU A 355 -3.93 6.81 -13.33
N PRO A 356 -4.39 7.32 -14.48
CA PRO A 356 -5.40 6.64 -15.29
C PRO A 356 -4.90 5.30 -15.87
N LEU A 357 -3.58 5.15 -15.99
CA LEU A 357 -2.92 3.96 -16.53
C LEU A 357 -2.42 3.01 -15.43
N TYR A 358 -2.89 3.13 -14.19
CA TYR A 358 -2.45 2.31 -13.06
C TYR A 358 -2.50 0.80 -13.37
N VAL A 359 -3.66 0.31 -13.83
CA VAL A 359 -3.85 -1.12 -14.17
C VAL A 359 -2.87 -1.56 -15.26
N GLY A 360 -2.67 -0.73 -16.29
CA GLY A 360 -1.71 -0.99 -17.35
C GLY A 360 -0.25 -1.03 -16.88
N SER A 361 0.12 -0.10 -16.01
CA SER A 361 1.45 -0.05 -15.38
C SER A 361 1.73 -1.31 -14.55
N VAL A 362 0.73 -1.84 -13.84
CA VAL A 362 0.85 -3.12 -13.12
C VAL A 362 0.97 -4.30 -14.09
N VAL A 363 0.16 -4.35 -15.16
CA VAL A 363 0.28 -5.39 -16.19
C VAL A 363 1.67 -5.42 -16.82
N ASN A 364 2.27 -4.25 -17.10
CA ASN A 364 3.65 -4.15 -17.57
C ASN A 364 4.66 -4.63 -16.53
N GLY A 365 4.44 -4.36 -15.24
CA GLY A 365 5.25 -4.94 -14.16
C GLY A 365 5.15 -6.47 -14.11
N ILE A 366 3.95 -7.04 -14.30
CA ILE A 366 3.77 -8.50 -14.42
C ILE A 366 4.52 -9.05 -15.63
N ALA A 367 4.41 -8.41 -16.79
CA ALA A 367 5.10 -8.83 -18.01
C ALA A 367 6.62 -8.86 -17.80
N ALA A 368 7.19 -7.81 -17.19
CA ALA A 368 8.62 -7.70 -16.92
C ALA A 368 9.11 -8.76 -15.92
N LEU A 369 8.43 -8.93 -14.79
CA LEU A 369 8.85 -9.85 -13.73
C LEU A 369 8.71 -11.32 -14.14
N THR A 370 7.65 -11.65 -14.90
CA THR A 370 7.36 -13.04 -15.29
C THR A 370 7.94 -13.44 -16.65
N GLY A 371 8.51 -12.49 -17.40
CA GLY A 371 8.99 -12.69 -18.77
C GLY A 371 7.88 -12.92 -19.80
N ARG A 372 6.60 -12.71 -19.44
CA ARG A 372 5.43 -12.85 -20.33
C ARG A 372 5.27 -11.63 -21.23
N GLN A 373 6.09 -11.55 -22.28
CA GLN A 373 6.09 -10.45 -23.26
C GLN A 373 4.75 -10.28 -23.98
N ASP A 374 3.92 -11.32 -24.07
CA ASP A 374 2.57 -11.24 -24.63
C ASP A 374 1.63 -10.34 -23.81
N LEU A 375 1.93 -10.10 -22.53
CA LEU A 375 1.19 -9.18 -21.66
C LEU A 375 1.62 -7.72 -21.81
N ALA A 376 2.83 -7.47 -22.33
CA ALA A 376 3.39 -6.13 -22.41
C ALA A 376 2.53 -5.21 -23.27
N ALA A 377 2.25 -4.01 -22.77
CA ALA A 377 1.37 -3.05 -23.39
C ALA A 377 2.12 -1.76 -23.78
N ASP A 378 1.79 -1.24 -24.96
CA ASP A 378 2.42 -0.09 -25.60
C ASP A 378 1.71 1.23 -25.26
N TYR A 379 1.56 1.53 -23.97
CA TYR A 379 1.05 2.81 -23.51
C TYR A 379 1.59 3.17 -22.13
N GLY A 380 1.64 4.47 -21.87
CA GLY A 380 2.23 5.04 -20.66
C GLY A 380 3.77 5.06 -20.69
N ALA A 381 4.33 5.55 -19.61
CA ALA A 381 5.78 5.58 -19.37
C ALA A 381 6.08 4.87 -18.04
N PRO A 382 7.32 4.39 -17.82
CA PRO A 382 7.75 3.85 -16.55
C PRO A 382 7.43 4.80 -15.39
N GLN A 383 6.78 4.26 -14.37
CA GLN A 383 6.37 4.95 -13.16
C GLN A 383 7.31 4.59 -11.99
N LEU A 384 7.21 5.27 -10.85
CA LEU A 384 8.10 5.01 -9.70
C LEU A 384 8.08 3.53 -9.27
N ARG A 385 6.91 2.89 -9.31
CA ARG A 385 6.75 1.46 -9.03
C ARG A 385 7.60 0.56 -9.93
N ASN A 386 7.77 0.94 -11.20
CA ASN A 386 8.46 0.14 -12.21
C ASN A 386 9.98 0.10 -12.00
N LEU A 387 10.52 0.95 -11.13
CA LEU A 387 11.92 0.85 -10.68
C LEU A 387 12.15 -0.39 -9.80
N LEU A 388 11.11 -0.92 -9.16
CA LEU A 388 11.16 -2.12 -8.31
C LEU A 388 10.66 -3.38 -9.00
N VAL A 389 9.62 -3.25 -9.81
CA VAL A 389 8.93 -4.41 -10.42
C VAL A 389 9.27 -4.59 -11.90
N GLY A 390 10.08 -3.68 -12.46
CA GLY A 390 10.50 -3.69 -13.86
C GLY A 390 9.50 -3.03 -14.82
N TRP A 391 9.95 -2.92 -16.07
CA TRP A 391 9.19 -2.47 -17.23
C TRP A 391 9.60 -3.33 -18.43
N PRO A 392 8.69 -3.70 -19.35
CA PRO A 392 9.03 -4.57 -20.47
C PRO A 392 9.88 -3.83 -21.52
N ASP A 393 10.87 -4.51 -22.08
CA ASP A 393 11.76 -3.98 -23.14
C ASP A 393 11.07 -3.90 -24.52
N ALA A 394 10.04 -4.72 -24.73
CA ALA A 394 9.29 -4.80 -25.97
C ALA A 394 7.79 -4.88 -25.65
N THR A 395 6.97 -4.40 -26.58
CA THR A 395 5.52 -4.36 -26.42
C THR A 395 4.83 -5.35 -27.33
N SER A 396 3.63 -5.78 -26.94
CA SER A 396 2.81 -6.70 -27.70
C SER A 396 1.52 -6.02 -28.16
N VAL A 397 1.16 -6.24 -29.42
CA VAL A 397 -0.13 -5.81 -29.96
C VAL A 397 -1.22 -6.57 -29.21
N SER A 398 -2.25 -5.84 -28.77
CA SER A 398 -3.40 -6.49 -28.16
C SER A 398 -4.02 -7.49 -29.13
N GLY A 399 -4.26 -8.72 -28.68
CA GLY A 399 -5.06 -9.67 -29.43
C GLY A 399 -6.46 -9.11 -29.71
N ALA A 400 -6.96 -9.35 -30.93
CA ALA A 400 -8.36 -9.17 -31.30
C ALA A 400 -9.10 -10.51 -31.14
N GLY A 401 -10.41 -10.46 -30.87
CA GLY A 401 -11.23 -11.66 -30.68
C GLY A 401 -11.94 -11.71 -29.33
N THR A 402 -12.38 -12.90 -28.94
CA THR A 402 -13.18 -13.13 -27.74
C THR A 402 -12.46 -14.05 -26.76
N ARG A 403 -12.40 -13.64 -25.49
CA ARG A 403 -11.86 -14.44 -24.38
C ARG A 403 -12.94 -14.63 -23.32
N ILE A 404 -13.07 -15.87 -22.84
CA ILE A 404 -14.01 -16.25 -21.79
C ILE A 404 -13.20 -16.61 -20.54
N PHE A 405 -13.55 -16.00 -19.42
CA PHE A 405 -13.04 -16.27 -18.08
C PHE A 405 -14.17 -16.89 -17.27
N GLU A 406 -14.33 -18.21 -17.40
CA GLU A 406 -15.52 -18.93 -16.93
C GLU A 406 -15.71 -18.86 -15.42
N ARG A 407 -14.62 -18.92 -14.65
CA ARG A 407 -14.68 -18.93 -13.19
C ARG A 407 -14.96 -17.56 -12.63
N GLY A 408 -14.35 -16.52 -13.21
CA GLY A 408 -14.63 -15.14 -12.86
C GLY A 408 -15.94 -14.59 -13.40
N GLY A 409 -16.51 -15.24 -14.42
CA GLY A 409 -17.77 -14.86 -15.04
C GLY A 409 -17.65 -13.71 -16.06
N TYR A 410 -16.51 -13.57 -16.73
CA TYR A 410 -16.28 -12.52 -17.73
C TYR A 410 -16.24 -13.10 -19.15
N THR A 411 -16.76 -12.33 -20.10
CA THR A 411 -16.49 -12.53 -21.53
C THR A 411 -16.09 -11.18 -22.09
N VAL A 412 -14.91 -11.11 -22.71
CA VAL A 412 -14.38 -9.88 -23.29
C VAL A 412 -14.20 -10.06 -24.78
N SER A 413 -14.71 -9.12 -25.57
CA SER A 413 -14.59 -9.10 -27.03
C SER A 413 -13.91 -7.81 -27.48
N ARG A 414 -12.90 -7.94 -28.34
CA ARG A 414 -12.09 -6.83 -28.88
C ARG A 414 -12.06 -6.85 -30.39
#